data_AF-A0A931J8H8-F1
#
_entry.id   AF-A0A931J8H8-F1
#
_cell.length_a   1.000
_cell.length_b   1.000
_cell.length_c   1.000
_cell.angle_alpha   90.00
_cell.angle_beta   90.00
_cell.angle_gamma   90.00
#
_symmetry.space_group_name_H-M   'P 1'
#
loop_
_entity.id
_entity.type
_entity.pdbx_description
1 polymer ?
#
loop_
_entity_poly.entity_id
_entity_poly.type
_entity_poly.pdbx_seq_one_letter_code
_entity_poly.pdbx_strand_id
1 'polypeptide(L)'
;MSEARNSHCPNCGHRFGVLDRFCAQCGQTAVLHQPRFWEFVHEWVGHYVALEGALWHSLKQLVLRPGQLTLDYLEGRRARQVLPLRLFLSCSLLFFVVLGVLGTASPFDQVRAKDPAAAAFDAAALAWAPKALLLALPLYAGLLAGVFRDRRRAYGEHFVFALHLHAFWLLAATLALALNKLPGIWNWIEVLPWLAILVYQPIALHRLHSCSWWVAASRSVLLSLLHGLVVLIGVVIPVAIQQLPSRH
;
A
#
# COMPACT_ATOMS: atom_id res chain seq x y z
N MET A 1 1.92 29.35 -14.63
CA MET A 1 0.68 29.51 -13.83
C MET A 1 1.10 29.64 -12.38
N SER A 2 0.82 30.78 -11.74
CA SER A 2 1.24 31.07 -10.36
C SER A 2 0.48 30.18 -9.38
N GLU A 3 1.15 29.20 -8.77
CA GLU A 3 0.61 28.43 -7.65
C GLU A 3 0.27 29.39 -6.49
N ALA A 4 -0.99 29.37 -6.05
CA ALA A 4 -1.42 30.14 -4.88
C ALA A 4 -0.69 29.63 -3.63
N ARG A 5 0.25 30.43 -3.10
CA ARG A 5 0.91 30.13 -1.83
C ARG A 5 -0.05 30.38 -0.68
N ASN A 6 -0.30 29.36 0.15
CA ASN A 6 -1.03 29.55 1.39
C ASN A 6 -0.27 30.51 2.31
N SER A 7 -0.97 31.44 2.96
CA SER A 7 -0.37 32.37 3.95
C SER A 7 0.04 31.68 5.24
N HIS A 8 -0.50 30.49 5.52
CA HIS A 8 -0.23 29.68 6.71
C HIS A 8 0.19 28.25 6.32
N CYS A 9 1.05 27.65 7.13
CA CYS A 9 1.53 26.29 6.97
C CYS A 9 0.41 25.28 7.28
N PRO A 10 0.07 24.36 6.37
CA PRO A 10 -1.02 23.40 6.59
C PRO A 10 -0.72 22.36 7.67
N ASN A 11 0.57 22.11 8.01
CA ASN A 11 0.93 21.18 9.06
C ASN A 11 0.89 21.78 10.47
N CYS A 12 1.36 23.01 10.67
CA CYS A 12 1.49 23.60 12.02
C CYS A 12 0.77 24.94 12.22
N GLY A 13 0.17 25.50 11.18
CA GLY A 13 -0.50 26.81 11.22
C GLY A 13 0.43 28.01 11.23
N HIS A 14 1.76 27.84 11.27
CA HIS A 14 2.71 28.95 11.26
C HIS A 14 2.59 29.77 9.97
N ARG A 15 2.64 31.10 10.06
CA ARG A 15 2.55 31.99 8.90
C ARG A 15 3.81 31.83 8.03
N PHE A 16 3.67 31.62 6.73
CA PHE A 16 4.83 31.59 5.83
C PHE A 16 5.33 33.02 5.58
N GLY A 17 6.64 33.24 5.65
CA GLY A 17 7.27 34.43 5.12
C GLY A 17 7.13 34.49 3.60
N VAL A 18 7.10 35.71 3.04
CA VAL A 18 6.87 35.95 1.60
C VAL A 18 7.90 35.21 0.71
N LEU A 19 9.12 35.02 1.21
CA LEU A 19 10.23 34.35 0.52
C LEU A 19 10.52 32.93 1.01
N ASP A 20 9.80 32.44 2.03
CA ASP A 20 10.10 31.15 2.64
C ASP A 20 9.80 30.01 1.66
N ARG A 21 10.77 29.11 1.49
CA ARG A 21 10.57 27.84 0.77
C ARG A 21 10.18 26.71 1.71
N PHE A 22 10.48 26.85 3.00
CA PHE A 22 10.20 25.88 4.05
C PHE A 22 9.66 26.60 5.29
N CYS A 23 8.82 25.94 6.07
CA CYS A 23 8.28 26.45 7.32
C CYS A 23 9.35 26.37 8.41
N ALA A 24 9.70 27.51 9.01
CA ALA A 24 10.70 27.58 10.09
C ALA A 24 10.34 26.74 11.33
N GLN A 25 9.05 26.48 11.58
CA GLN A 25 8.60 25.78 12.79
C GLN A 25 8.47 24.26 12.62
N CYS A 26 8.18 23.77 11.41
CA CYS A 26 7.93 22.34 11.19
C CYS A 26 8.67 21.73 9.99
N GLY A 27 9.43 22.52 9.23
CA GLY A 27 10.20 22.07 8.08
C GLY A 27 9.40 21.82 6.80
N GLN A 28 8.09 22.11 6.78
CA GLN A 28 7.24 21.86 5.61
C GLN A 28 7.57 22.77 4.41
N THR A 29 7.62 22.23 3.19
CA THR A 29 7.75 23.03 1.96
C THR A 29 6.55 23.97 1.74
N ALA A 30 6.81 25.22 1.38
CA ALA A 30 5.80 26.25 1.15
C ALA A 30 5.02 26.06 -0.16
N VAL A 31 5.60 25.33 -1.13
CA VAL A 31 4.94 24.93 -2.36
C VAL A 31 4.53 23.47 -2.22
N LEU A 32 3.22 23.23 -2.27
CA LEU A 32 2.61 21.91 -2.30
C LEU A 32 2.08 21.68 -3.71
N HIS A 33 2.92 21.13 -4.58
CA HIS A 33 2.41 20.62 -5.85
C HIS A 33 1.67 19.30 -5.58
N GLN A 34 0.51 19.10 -6.20
CA GLN A 34 -0.06 17.77 -6.33
C GLN A 34 0.64 17.11 -7.51
N PRO A 35 1.56 16.14 -7.28
CA PRO A 35 2.33 15.58 -8.38
C PRO A 35 1.38 14.88 -9.34
N ARG A 36 1.49 15.22 -10.63
CA ARG A 36 0.79 14.47 -11.68
C ARG A 36 1.37 13.06 -11.75
N PHE A 37 0.59 12.11 -12.26
CA PHE A 37 0.98 10.69 -12.32
C PHE A 37 2.40 10.48 -12.88
N TRP A 38 2.81 11.25 -13.89
CA TRP A 38 4.13 11.13 -14.52
C TRP A 38 5.27 11.83 -13.76
N GLU A 39 5.02 12.97 -13.13
CA GLU A 39 6.01 13.67 -12.29
C GLU A 39 6.30 12.85 -11.02
N PHE A 40 5.27 12.17 -10.49
CA PHE A 40 5.37 11.25 -9.36
C PHE A 40 6.32 10.07 -9.60
N VAL A 41 6.37 9.54 -10.84
CA VAL A 41 7.30 8.46 -11.23
C VAL A 41 8.74 8.96 -11.34
N HIS A 42 8.97 10.24 -11.68
CA HIS A 42 10.31 10.79 -11.80
C HIS A 42 10.96 11.19 -10.47
N GLU A 43 10.17 11.61 -9.47
CA GLU A 43 10.66 11.85 -8.10
C GLU A 43 11.13 10.55 -7.39
N TRP A 44 10.82 9.39 -7.96
CA TRP A 44 10.99 8.04 -7.39
C TRP A 44 12.44 7.56 -7.22
N VAL A 45 13.37 7.96 -8.09
CA VAL A 45 14.73 7.36 -8.15
C VAL A 45 15.71 8.00 -7.13
N GLY A 46 15.40 9.19 -6.61
CA GLY A 46 16.41 10.06 -6.02
C GLY A 46 16.88 9.75 -4.59
N HIS A 47 16.02 9.32 -3.67
CA HIS A 47 16.38 9.39 -2.24
C HIS A 47 15.86 8.20 -1.43
N TYR A 48 16.77 7.30 -1.03
CA TYR A 48 16.48 6.13 -0.18
C TYR A 48 17.04 6.26 1.25
N VAL A 49 17.84 7.29 1.57
CA VAL A 49 18.66 7.30 2.80
C VAL A 49 18.36 8.52 3.69
N ALA A 50 17.30 8.45 4.50
CA ALA A 50 17.08 9.31 5.68
C ALA A 50 15.92 8.73 6.52
N LEU A 51 16.20 7.71 7.35
CA LEU A 51 15.18 6.70 7.70
C LEU A 51 14.57 6.74 9.11
N GLU A 52 15.19 7.30 10.15
CA GLU A 52 14.84 6.81 11.49
C GLU A 52 13.55 7.41 12.09
N GLY A 53 13.30 8.72 11.95
CA GLY A 53 12.21 9.40 12.69
C GLY A 53 10.84 9.41 11.98
N ALA A 54 10.79 9.79 10.71
CA ALA A 54 9.53 9.99 9.99
C ALA A 54 8.82 8.66 9.65
N LEU A 55 9.60 7.60 9.40
CA LEU A 55 9.07 6.28 9.05
C LEU A 55 8.23 5.70 10.18
N TRP A 56 8.74 5.71 11.40
CA TRP A 56 8.02 5.21 12.57
C TRP A 56 6.73 5.98 12.84
N HIS A 57 6.75 7.30 12.66
CA HIS A 57 5.56 8.13 12.79
C HIS A 57 4.48 7.76 11.76
N SER A 58 4.86 7.65 10.48
CA SER A 58 3.96 7.21 9.41
C SER A 58 3.44 5.79 9.65
N LEU A 59 4.29 4.86 10.07
CA LEU A 59 3.91 3.47 10.37
C LEU A 59 2.88 3.40 11.51
N LYS A 60 3.14 4.14 12.60
CA LYS A 60 2.22 4.21 13.74
C LYS A 60 0.86 4.80 13.34
N GLN A 61 0.84 5.86 12.53
CA GLN A 61 -0.40 6.41 12.00
C GLN A 61 -1.11 5.44 11.07
N LEU A 62 -0.37 4.75 10.20
CA LEU A 62 -0.91 3.79 9.24
C LEU A 62 -1.67 2.67 9.95
N VAL A 63 -1.08 2.09 11.02
CA VAL A 63 -1.66 0.96 11.76
C VAL A 63 -2.76 1.39 12.72
N LEU A 64 -2.56 2.48 13.48
CA LEU A 64 -3.47 2.85 14.57
C LEU A 64 -4.65 3.74 14.13
N ARG A 65 -4.55 4.40 12.97
CA ARG A 65 -5.57 5.35 12.51
C ARG A 65 -5.93 5.09 11.05
N PRO A 66 -6.87 4.15 10.78
CA PRO A 66 -7.25 3.78 9.42
C PRO A 66 -7.68 5.00 8.60
N GLY A 67 -7.10 5.15 7.41
CA GLY A 67 -7.38 6.24 6.47
C GLY A 67 -6.88 7.64 6.87
N GLN A 68 -6.47 7.88 8.12
CA GLN A 68 -6.06 9.21 8.58
C GLN A 68 -4.75 9.67 7.91
N LEU A 69 -3.79 8.76 7.78
CA LEU A 69 -2.51 9.07 7.13
C LEU A 69 -2.73 9.55 5.69
N THR A 70 -3.65 8.91 4.96
CA THR A 70 -4.05 9.33 3.62
C THR A 70 -4.71 10.71 3.63
N LEU A 71 -5.69 10.94 4.52
CA LEU A 71 -6.37 12.23 4.63
C LEU A 71 -5.39 13.37 4.92
N ASP A 72 -4.50 13.17 5.90
CA ASP A 72 -3.47 14.14 6.25
C ASP A 72 -2.56 14.45 5.06
N TYR A 73 -2.16 13.44 4.29
CA TYR A 73 -1.34 13.63 3.09
C TYR A 73 -2.06 14.44 2.00
N LEU A 74 -3.35 14.15 1.78
CA LEU A 74 -4.20 14.82 0.79
C LEU A 74 -4.53 16.27 1.19
N GLU A 75 -4.71 16.53 2.48
CA GLU A 75 -4.85 17.88 3.06
C GLU A 75 -3.53 18.67 3.08
N GLY A 76 -2.42 18.01 2.71
CA GLY A 76 -1.11 18.65 2.59
C GLY A 76 -0.31 18.67 3.89
N ARG A 77 -0.65 17.90 4.93
CA ARG A 77 0.12 17.79 6.18
C ARG A 77 1.32 16.84 6.04
N ARG A 78 2.32 17.20 5.21
CA ARG A 78 3.38 16.28 4.73
C ARG A 78 4.72 16.34 5.48
N ALA A 79 4.93 17.28 6.40
CA ALA A 79 6.28 17.58 6.92
C ALA A 79 6.95 16.43 7.71
N ARG A 80 6.15 15.62 8.40
CA ARG A 80 6.63 14.48 9.21
C ARG A 80 6.22 13.12 8.63
N GLN A 81 5.70 13.12 7.41
CA GLN A 81 5.22 11.92 6.75
C GLN A 81 6.23 11.45 5.71
N VAL A 82 6.50 10.16 5.69
CA VAL A 82 7.22 9.54 4.57
C VAL A 82 6.31 9.55 3.35
N LEU A 83 6.91 9.77 2.16
CA LEU A 83 6.15 9.71 0.91
C LEU A 83 5.41 8.35 0.83
N PRO A 84 4.13 8.33 0.43
CA PRO A 84 3.30 7.12 0.43
C PRO A 84 3.95 5.96 -0.31
N LEU A 85 4.63 6.26 -1.42
CA LEU A 85 5.34 5.25 -2.21
C LEU A 85 6.55 4.68 -1.49
N ARG A 86 7.35 5.54 -0.84
CA ARG A 86 8.50 5.07 -0.06
C ARG A 86 8.06 4.19 1.10
N LEU A 87 6.96 4.55 1.78
CA LEU A 87 6.38 3.73 2.85
C LEU A 87 5.98 2.35 2.31
N PHE A 88 5.25 2.32 1.20
CA PHE A 88 4.88 1.08 0.52
C PHE A 88 6.10 0.23 0.13
N LEU A 89 7.12 0.82 -0.50
CA LEU A 89 8.32 0.08 -0.91
C LEU A 89 9.10 -0.47 0.29
N SER A 90 9.15 0.28 1.39
CA SER A 90 9.78 -0.18 2.63
C SER A 90 9.02 -1.38 3.22
N CYS A 91 7.69 -1.33 3.22
CA CYS A 91 6.84 -2.45 3.65
C CYS A 91 6.95 -3.66 2.71
N SER A 92 7.03 -3.44 1.40
CA SER A 92 7.23 -4.48 0.39
C SER A 92 8.57 -5.17 0.55
N LEU A 93 9.65 -4.40 0.71
CA LEU A 93 10.99 -4.94 0.96
C LEU A 93 11.00 -5.79 2.23
N LEU A 94 10.46 -5.25 3.33
CA LEU A 94 10.32 -5.98 4.59
C LEU A 94 9.56 -7.30 4.39
N PHE A 95 8.40 -7.24 3.72
CA PHE A 95 7.57 -8.42 3.45
C PHE A 95 8.33 -9.49 2.65
N PHE A 96 8.97 -9.12 1.53
CA PHE A 96 9.69 -10.09 0.70
C PHE A 96 10.94 -10.66 1.36
N VAL A 97 11.65 -9.86 2.18
CA VAL A 97 12.78 -10.36 2.99
C VAL A 97 12.28 -11.37 4.02
N VAL A 98 11.22 -11.04 4.77
CA VAL A 98 10.63 -11.95 5.78
C VAL A 98 10.08 -13.22 5.12
N LEU A 99 9.39 -13.09 3.99
CA LEU A 99 8.88 -14.21 3.20
C LEU A 99 10.01 -15.12 2.72
N GLY A 100 11.11 -14.57 2.22
CA GLY A 100 12.28 -15.34 1.76
C GLY A 100 13.00 -16.06 2.89
N VAL A 101 13.07 -15.46 4.08
CA VAL A 101 13.74 -16.04 5.27
C VAL A 101 12.86 -17.08 5.97
N LEU A 102 11.57 -16.78 6.16
CA LEU A 102 10.65 -17.65 6.90
C LEU A 102 9.99 -18.72 6.02
N GLY A 103 9.91 -18.47 4.71
CA GLY A 103 9.18 -19.30 3.76
C GLY A 103 7.68 -19.33 3.99
N THR A 104 6.94 -19.90 3.04
CA THR A 104 5.48 -20.10 3.14
C THR A 104 5.11 -21.44 3.77
N ALA A 105 6.07 -22.14 4.37
CA ALA A 105 5.93 -23.52 4.85
C ALA A 105 4.62 -23.76 5.61
N SER A 106 3.63 -24.31 4.91
CA SER A 106 2.34 -24.72 5.42
C SER A 106 2.35 -26.23 5.72
N PRO A 107 1.53 -26.73 6.67
CA PRO A 107 1.39 -28.16 6.91
C PRO A 107 1.02 -28.97 5.65
N PHE A 108 0.36 -28.33 4.66
CA PHE A 108 -0.03 -28.94 3.39
C PHE A 108 1.11 -28.99 2.35
N ASP A 109 2.21 -28.26 2.58
CA ASP A 109 3.36 -28.26 1.68
C ASP A 109 4.05 -29.61 1.66
N GLN A 110 3.93 -30.44 2.71
CA GLN A 110 4.50 -31.80 2.72
C GLN A 110 3.84 -32.73 1.68
N VAL A 111 2.56 -32.51 1.37
CA VAL A 111 1.83 -33.25 0.32
C VAL A 111 2.16 -32.67 -1.06
N ARG A 112 2.26 -31.34 -1.17
CA ARG A 112 2.52 -30.63 -2.43
C ARG A 112 3.98 -30.72 -2.90
N ALA A 113 4.94 -30.85 -1.97
CA ALA A 113 6.37 -30.95 -2.26
C ALA A 113 6.77 -32.19 -3.05
N LYS A 114 5.90 -33.22 -3.15
CA LYS A 114 6.14 -34.39 -3.99
C LYS A 114 5.85 -34.15 -5.48
N ASP A 115 5.17 -33.07 -5.83
CA ASP A 115 4.87 -32.73 -7.23
C ASP A 115 5.88 -31.70 -7.77
N PRO A 116 6.77 -32.07 -8.70
CA PRO A 116 7.74 -31.15 -9.28
C PRO A 116 7.08 -30.00 -10.05
N ALA A 117 5.89 -30.20 -10.61
CA ALA A 117 5.14 -29.14 -11.29
C ALA A 117 4.62 -28.10 -10.30
N ALA A 118 4.17 -28.52 -9.12
CA ALA A 118 3.72 -27.62 -8.07
C ALA A 118 4.88 -26.78 -7.50
N ALA A 119 6.05 -27.38 -7.27
CA ALA A 119 7.24 -26.64 -6.85
C ALA A 119 7.71 -25.62 -7.90
N ALA A 120 7.67 -25.97 -9.18
CA ALA A 120 7.97 -25.05 -10.27
C ALA A 120 6.97 -23.88 -10.35
N PHE A 121 5.68 -24.15 -10.12
CA PHE A 121 4.65 -23.12 -10.03
C PHE A 121 4.89 -22.16 -8.85
N ASP A 122 5.14 -22.68 -7.65
CA ASP A 122 5.35 -21.86 -6.44
C ASP A 122 6.59 -20.95 -6.61
N ALA A 123 7.67 -21.46 -7.19
CA ALA A 123 8.87 -20.68 -7.50
C ALA A 123 8.61 -19.58 -8.55
N ALA A 124 7.88 -19.90 -9.62
CA ALA A 124 7.52 -18.94 -10.65
C ALA A 124 6.56 -17.86 -10.10
N ALA A 125 5.59 -18.24 -9.26
CA ALA A 125 4.69 -17.31 -8.59
C ALA A 125 5.45 -16.32 -7.71
N LEU A 126 6.43 -16.79 -6.92
CA LEU A 126 7.28 -15.92 -6.10
C LEU A 126 8.10 -14.94 -6.95
N ALA A 127 8.61 -15.38 -8.11
CA ALA A 127 9.35 -14.53 -9.04
C ALA A 127 8.48 -13.44 -9.71
N TRP A 128 7.17 -13.68 -9.83
CA TRP A 128 6.21 -12.70 -10.35
C TRP A 128 5.58 -11.83 -9.26
N ALA A 129 5.58 -12.26 -8.00
CA ALA A 129 4.89 -11.58 -6.90
C ALA A 129 5.28 -10.08 -6.74
N PRO A 130 6.56 -9.67 -6.77
CA PRO A 130 6.91 -8.23 -6.69
C PRO A 130 6.35 -7.41 -7.86
N LYS A 131 6.35 -7.98 -9.07
CA LYS A 131 5.83 -7.32 -10.28
C LYS A 131 4.32 -7.20 -10.23
N ALA A 132 3.63 -8.28 -9.84
CA ALA A 132 2.20 -8.30 -9.65
C ALA A 132 1.77 -7.28 -8.59
N LEU A 133 2.49 -7.19 -7.48
CA LEU A 133 2.25 -6.22 -6.42
C LEU A 133 2.39 -4.77 -6.92
N LEU A 134 3.44 -4.45 -7.68
CA LEU A 134 3.63 -3.12 -8.26
C LEU A 134 2.55 -2.77 -9.29
N LEU A 135 2.16 -3.73 -10.13
CA LEU A 135 1.10 -3.55 -11.12
C LEU A 135 -0.28 -3.42 -10.45
N ALA A 136 -0.49 -4.06 -9.31
CA ALA A 136 -1.74 -4.02 -8.58
C ALA A 136 -2.05 -2.62 -8.02
N LEU A 137 -1.04 -1.76 -7.77
CA LEU A 137 -1.23 -0.40 -7.28
C LEU A 137 -2.03 0.50 -8.25
N PRO A 138 -1.58 0.76 -9.49
CA PRO A 138 -2.33 1.59 -10.44
C PRO A 138 -3.67 0.95 -10.83
N LEU A 139 -3.74 -0.39 -10.87
CA LEU A 139 -4.99 -1.10 -11.14
C LEU A 139 -6.00 -0.92 -10.00
N TYR A 140 -5.58 -1.07 -8.75
CA TYR A 140 -6.45 -0.85 -7.60
C TYR A 140 -6.90 0.61 -7.49
N ALA A 141 -6.02 1.56 -7.78
CA ALA A 141 -6.39 2.97 -7.91
C ALA A 141 -7.44 3.20 -9.01
N GLY A 142 -7.31 2.50 -10.16
CA GLY A 142 -8.30 2.50 -11.24
C GLY A 142 -9.64 1.88 -10.83
N LEU A 143 -9.62 0.77 -10.10
CA LEU A 143 -10.83 0.14 -9.54
C LEU A 143 -11.54 1.10 -8.57
N LEU A 144 -10.79 1.76 -7.69
CA LEU A 144 -11.33 2.79 -6.80
C LEU A 144 -11.96 3.94 -7.57
N ALA A 145 -11.26 4.48 -8.57
CA ALA A 145 -11.78 5.55 -9.42
C ALA A 145 -13.05 5.13 -10.19
N GLY A 146 -13.14 3.87 -10.60
CA GLY A 146 -14.32 3.30 -11.25
C GLY A 146 -15.51 3.12 -10.31
N VAL A 147 -15.29 2.52 -9.13
CA VAL A 147 -16.33 2.20 -8.14
C VAL A 147 -16.82 3.45 -7.42
N PHE A 148 -15.92 4.36 -7.06
CA PHE A 148 -16.23 5.66 -6.45
C PHE A 148 -16.16 6.75 -7.50
N ARG A 149 -16.99 6.68 -8.55
CA ARG A 149 -17.07 7.63 -9.69
C ARG A 149 -17.47 9.05 -9.25
N ASP A 150 -16.70 9.62 -8.35
CA ASP A 150 -16.82 10.92 -7.74
C ASP A 150 -15.95 11.89 -8.55
N ARG A 151 -16.60 12.84 -9.19
CA ARG A 151 -15.94 13.84 -10.05
C ARG A 151 -15.01 14.77 -9.27
N ARG A 152 -15.00 14.70 -7.93
CA ARG A 152 -14.23 15.60 -7.05
C ARG A 152 -12.81 15.15 -6.74
N ARG A 153 -12.47 13.86 -6.92
CA ARG A 153 -11.12 13.36 -6.58
C ARG A 153 -10.32 13.01 -7.83
N ALA A 154 -9.07 13.43 -7.86
CA ALA A 154 -8.15 13.07 -8.95
C ALA A 154 -7.68 11.61 -8.82
N TYR A 155 -7.28 10.99 -9.94
CA TYR A 155 -6.69 9.64 -9.95
C TYR A 155 -5.51 9.51 -8.96
N GLY A 156 -4.68 10.56 -8.85
CA GLY A 156 -3.57 10.60 -7.91
C GLY A 156 -3.99 10.42 -6.44
N GLU A 157 -5.19 10.86 -6.06
CA GLU A 157 -5.69 10.68 -4.69
C GLU A 157 -6.06 9.22 -4.42
N HIS A 158 -6.71 8.56 -5.38
CA HIS A 158 -7.00 7.13 -5.32
C HIS A 158 -5.71 6.30 -5.30
N PHE A 159 -4.69 6.75 -6.04
CA PHE A 159 -3.38 6.10 -6.06
C PHE A 159 -2.65 6.22 -4.72
N VAL A 160 -2.65 7.40 -4.10
CA VAL A 160 -2.09 7.58 -2.74
C VAL A 160 -2.84 6.72 -1.72
N PHE A 161 -4.16 6.62 -1.82
CA PHE A 161 -4.93 5.72 -0.95
C PHE A 161 -4.55 4.25 -1.18
N ALA A 162 -4.39 3.83 -2.44
CA ALA A 162 -3.94 2.49 -2.79
C ALA A 162 -2.58 2.15 -2.17
N LEU A 163 -1.62 3.08 -2.20
CA LEU A 163 -0.29 2.92 -1.59
C LEU A 163 -0.36 2.67 -0.08
N HIS A 164 -1.09 3.51 0.65
CA HIS A 164 -1.23 3.35 2.10
C HIS A 164 -1.98 2.04 2.44
N LEU A 165 -3.05 1.72 1.72
CA LEU A 165 -3.81 0.51 1.95
C LEU A 165 -2.95 -0.76 1.73
N HIS A 166 -2.19 -0.82 0.63
CA HIS A 166 -1.32 -1.96 0.36
C HIS A 166 -0.15 -2.03 1.33
N ALA A 167 0.42 -0.89 1.74
CA ALA A 167 1.44 -0.87 2.79
C ALA A 167 0.91 -1.50 4.09
N PHE A 168 -0.33 -1.20 4.48
CA PHE A 168 -0.96 -1.81 5.64
C PHE A 168 -1.18 -3.32 5.45
N TRP A 169 -1.68 -3.75 4.28
CA TRP A 169 -1.86 -5.17 3.97
C TRP A 169 -0.55 -5.96 4.01
N LEU A 170 0.55 -5.40 3.49
CA LEU A 170 1.87 -6.01 3.53
C LEU A 170 2.41 -6.14 4.96
N LEU A 171 2.20 -5.13 5.80
CA LEU A 171 2.59 -5.19 7.21
C LEU A 171 1.78 -6.25 7.96
N ALA A 172 0.46 -6.30 7.75
CA ALA A 172 -0.40 -7.31 8.34
C ALA A 172 -0.02 -8.73 7.86
N ALA A 173 0.27 -8.91 6.57
CA ALA A 173 0.73 -10.19 6.03
C ALA A 173 2.11 -10.60 6.58
N THR A 174 3.03 -9.64 6.75
CA THR A 174 4.33 -9.87 7.39
C THR A 174 4.15 -10.34 8.84
N LEU A 175 3.26 -9.69 9.59
CA LEU A 175 2.94 -10.10 10.95
C LEU A 175 2.31 -11.50 10.99
N ALA A 176 1.39 -11.81 10.07
CA ALA A 176 0.79 -13.13 9.96
C ALA A 176 1.84 -14.22 9.71
N LEU A 177 2.79 -13.99 8.78
CA LEU A 177 3.89 -14.91 8.50
C LEU A 177 4.79 -15.15 9.73
N ALA A 178 5.11 -14.08 10.46
CA ALA A 178 5.92 -14.19 11.66
C ALA A 178 5.21 -14.98 12.78
N LEU A 179 3.91 -14.73 12.97
CA LEU A 179 3.10 -15.41 13.98
C LEU A 179 2.96 -16.91 13.68
N ASN A 180 2.85 -17.31 12.41
CA ASN A 180 2.72 -18.70 11.99
C ASN A 180 3.93 -19.59 12.35
N LYS A 181 5.08 -18.99 12.69
CA LYS A 181 6.28 -19.73 13.13
C LYS A 181 6.34 -19.96 14.64
N LEU A 182 5.41 -19.41 15.42
CA LEU A 182 5.39 -19.55 16.88
C LEU A 182 4.61 -20.82 17.28
N PRO A 183 5.24 -21.82 17.91
CA PRO A 183 4.56 -23.06 18.28
C PRO A 183 3.61 -22.88 19.48
N GLY A 184 2.37 -23.38 19.34
CA GLY A 184 1.40 -23.59 20.43
C GLY A 184 0.28 -22.56 20.56
N ILE A 185 -0.97 -23.03 20.75
CA ILE A 185 -2.24 -22.42 21.24
C ILE A 185 -2.71 -21.05 20.68
N TRP A 186 -1.85 -20.26 20.04
CA TRP A 186 -2.14 -18.95 19.48
C TRP A 186 -2.71 -18.99 18.05
N ASN A 187 -3.31 -20.11 17.61
CA ASN A 187 -3.89 -20.23 16.25
C ASN A 187 -4.91 -19.11 15.97
N TRP A 188 -5.65 -18.65 16.98
CA TRP A 188 -6.60 -17.56 16.83
C TRP A 188 -5.94 -16.18 16.63
N ILE A 189 -4.70 -15.98 17.10
CA ILE A 189 -3.97 -14.72 16.90
C ILE A 189 -3.50 -14.58 15.46
N GLU A 190 -3.17 -15.67 14.77
CA GLU A 190 -2.84 -15.64 13.34
C GLU A 190 -4.01 -15.13 12.48
N VAL A 191 -5.24 -15.22 12.98
CA VAL A 191 -6.44 -14.69 12.31
C VAL A 191 -6.52 -13.16 12.45
N LEU A 192 -5.91 -12.56 13.48
CA LEU A 192 -6.04 -11.12 13.76
C LEU A 192 -5.50 -10.23 12.63
N PRO A 193 -4.32 -10.47 12.03
CA PRO A 193 -3.86 -9.68 10.90
C PRO A 193 -4.79 -9.78 9.67
N TRP A 194 -5.34 -10.97 9.39
CA TRP A 194 -6.31 -11.16 8.31
C TRP A 194 -7.62 -10.42 8.58
N LEU A 195 -8.12 -10.47 9.81
CA LEU A 195 -9.28 -9.68 10.23
C LEU A 195 -8.99 -8.18 10.15
N ALA A 196 -7.78 -7.75 10.52
CA ALA A 196 -7.37 -6.36 10.41
C ALA A 196 -7.38 -5.87 8.96
N ILE A 197 -6.93 -6.69 7.99
CA ILE A 197 -7.04 -6.40 6.55
C ILE A 197 -8.50 -6.16 6.16
N LEU A 198 -9.41 -7.05 6.56
CA LEU A 198 -10.84 -6.97 6.22
C LEU A 198 -11.53 -5.76 6.86
N VAL A 199 -11.18 -5.43 8.10
CA VAL A 199 -11.79 -4.32 8.86
C VAL A 199 -11.20 -2.97 8.45
N TYR A 200 -9.91 -2.90 8.14
CA TYR A 200 -9.24 -1.63 7.85
C TYR A 200 -9.81 -0.91 6.62
N GLN A 201 -10.02 -1.65 5.54
CA GLN A 201 -10.47 -1.10 4.26
C GLN A 201 -11.82 -0.36 4.34
N PRO A 202 -12.90 -0.91 4.93
CA PRO A 202 -14.16 -0.19 5.04
C PRO A 202 -14.06 1.04 5.95
N ILE A 203 -13.29 0.98 7.06
CA ILE A 203 -13.08 2.15 7.91
C ILE A 203 -12.36 3.26 7.14
N ALA A 204 -11.31 2.89 6.40
CA ALA A 204 -10.52 3.83 5.62
C ALA A 204 -11.34 4.45 4.47
N LEU A 205 -12.18 3.67 3.80
CA LEU A 205 -13.08 4.16 2.75
C LEU A 205 -14.20 5.05 3.30
N HIS A 206 -14.79 4.68 4.44
CA HIS A 206 -15.79 5.49 5.13
C HIS A 206 -15.25 6.89 5.43
N ARG A 207 -14.02 6.96 5.95
CA ARG A 207 -13.35 8.22 6.28
C ARG A 207 -12.92 9.01 5.05
N LEU A 208 -12.37 8.35 4.02
CA LEU A 208 -11.88 9.04 2.83
C LEU A 208 -13.03 9.60 1.98
N HIS A 209 -14.08 8.81 1.77
CA HIS A 209 -15.19 9.18 0.88
C HIS A 209 -16.40 9.75 1.60
N SER A 210 -16.35 9.87 2.94
CA SER A 210 -17.45 10.37 3.78
C SER A 210 -18.81 9.71 3.47
N CYS A 211 -18.78 8.43 3.07
CA CYS A 211 -19.97 7.66 2.67
C CYS A 211 -20.56 6.90 3.87
N SER A 212 -21.76 6.32 3.78
CA SER A 212 -22.30 5.50 4.88
C SER A 212 -21.52 4.18 5.06
N TRP A 213 -21.53 3.61 6.26
CA TRP A 213 -20.86 2.33 6.55
C TRP A 213 -21.30 1.18 5.63
N TRP A 214 -22.58 1.14 5.25
CA TRP A 214 -23.09 0.14 4.31
C TRP A 214 -22.49 0.29 2.91
N VAL A 215 -22.35 1.52 2.43
CA VAL A 215 -21.70 1.81 1.15
C VAL A 215 -20.21 1.48 1.22
N ALA A 216 -19.55 1.85 2.31
CA ALA A 216 -18.14 1.52 2.53
C ALA A 216 -17.90 0.01 2.56
N ALA A 217 -18.71 -0.74 3.31
CA ALA A 217 -18.60 -2.20 3.43
C ALA A 217 -18.87 -2.91 2.10
N SER A 218 -19.99 -2.61 1.43
CA SER A 218 -20.34 -3.23 0.14
C SER A 218 -19.30 -2.94 -0.94
N ARG A 219 -18.82 -1.69 -1.05
CA ARG A 219 -17.75 -1.33 -2.00
C ARG A 219 -16.41 -1.94 -1.61
N SER A 220 -16.11 -2.11 -0.31
CA SER A 220 -14.91 -2.82 0.13
C SER A 220 -14.91 -4.26 -0.36
N VAL A 221 -16.01 -4.98 -0.15
CA VAL A 221 -16.15 -6.37 -0.62
C VAL A 221 -15.97 -6.45 -2.14
N LEU A 222 -16.67 -5.59 -2.90
CA LEU A 222 -16.52 -5.54 -4.36
C LEU A 222 -15.07 -5.27 -4.78
N LEU A 223 -14.42 -4.26 -4.18
CA LEU A 223 -13.05 -3.90 -4.49
C LEU A 223 -12.07 -5.03 -4.15
N SER A 224 -12.26 -5.74 -3.04
CA SER A 224 -11.41 -6.86 -2.65
C SER A 224 -11.55 -8.05 -3.59
N LEU A 225 -12.78 -8.34 -4.05
CA LEU A 225 -13.02 -9.39 -5.04
C LEU A 225 -12.39 -9.04 -6.40
N LEU A 226 -12.60 -7.81 -6.88
CA LEU A 226 -12.01 -7.34 -8.14
C LEU A 226 -10.48 -7.30 -8.08
N HIS A 227 -9.93 -6.86 -6.94
CA HIS A 227 -8.49 -6.86 -6.71
C HIS A 227 -7.91 -8.28 -6.64
N GLY A 228 -8.58 -9.21 -5.96
CA GLY A 228 -8.20 -10.62 -5.92
C GLY A 228 -8.14 -11.23 -7.32
N LEU A 229 -9.10 -10.90 -8.19
CA LEU A 229 -9.09 -11.32 -9.59
C LEU A 229 -7.90 -10.72 -10.37
N VAL A 230 -7.60 -9.43 -10.16
CA VAL A 230 -6.43 -8.78 -10.78
C VAL A 230 -5.13 -9.46 -10.36
N VAL A 231 -4.95 -9.76 -9.08
CA VAL A 231 -3.75 -10.43 -8.57
C VAL A 231 -3.68 -11.87 -9.09
N LEU A 232 -4.80 -12.60 -9.09
CA LEU A 232 -4.87 -13.95 -9.64
C LEU A 232 -4.43 -13.98 -11.11
N ILE A 233 -5.01 -13.12 -11.95
CA ILE A 233 -4.66 -12.99 -13.37
C ILE A 233 -3.19 -12.58 -13.53
N GLY A 234 -2.73 -11.59 -12.75
CA GLY A 234 -1.38 -11.04 -12.81
C GLY A 234 -0.28 -12.00 -12.36
N VAL A 235 -0.61 -13.07 -11.62
CA VAL A 235 0.33 -14.11 -11.20
C VAL A 235 0.16 -15.38 -12.04
N VAL A 236 -1.07 -15.87 -12.19
CA VAL A 236 -1.34 -17.16 -12.84
C VAL A 236 -1.05 -17.14 -14.34
N ILE A 237 -1.47 -16.10 -15.06
CA ILE A 237 -1.25 -16.05 -16.52
C ILE A 237 0.24 -16.05 -16.86
N PRO A 238 1.09 -15.18 -16.26
CA PRO A 238 2.52 -15.22 -16.57
C PRO A 238 3.21 -16.53 -16.19
N VAL A 239 2.82 -17.14 -15.07
CA VAL A 239 3.35 -18.45 -14.65
C VAL A 239 2.94 -19.55 -15.64
N ALA A 240 1.68 -19.55 -16.08
CA ALA A 240 1.19 -20.51 -17.07
C ALA A 240 1.89 -20.37 -18.42
N ILE A 241 2.13 -19.13 -18.87
CA ILE A 241 2.88 -18.85 -20.11
C ILE A 241 4.31 -19.41 -20.02
N GLN A 242 4.96 -19.26 -18.86
CA GLN A 242 6.33 -19.76 -18.64
C GLN A 242 6.42 -21.30 -18.66
N GLN A 243 5.32 -22.00 -18.39
CA GLN A 243 5.27 -23.47 -18.41
C GLN A 243 4.89 -24.05 -19.78
N LEU A 244 4.58 -23.22 -20.79
CA LEU A 244 4.32 -23.72 -22.13
C LEU A 244 5.61 -24.30 -22.73
N PRO A 245 5.56 -25.51 -23.34
CA PRO A 245 6.72 -26.10 -23.97
C PRO A 245 7.24 -25.16 -25.06
N SER A 246 8.51 -24.76 -24.96
CA SER A 246 9.18 -24.00 -26.01
C SER A 246 9.15 -24.83 -27.29
N ARG A 247 8.39 -24.39 -28.29
CA ARG A 247 8.39 -24.99 -29.62
C ARG A 247 9.77 -24.74 -30.23
N HIS A 248 10.65 -25.73 -30.14
CA HIS A 248 11.89 -25.84 -30.88
C HIS A 248 11.73 -26.93 -31.93
#